data_AF-A0A124E3I7-F1
#
_entry.id   AF-A0A124E3I7-F1
#
_cell.length_a   1.000
_cell.length_b   1.000
_cell.length_c   1.000
_cell.angle_alpha   90.00
_cell.angle_beta   90.00
_cell.angle_gamma   90.00
#
_symmetry.space_group_name_H-M   'P 1'
#
loop_
_entity.id
_entity.type
_entity.pdbx_description
1 polymer ?
#
loop_
_entity_poly.entity_id
_entity_poly.type
_entity_poly.pdbx_seq_one_letter_code
_entity_poly.pdbx_strand_id
1 'polypeptide(L)' 'MVQGPVRIEMPDGTVVESDRFMVAICACRRSKDYPLCDTSHRRRCRVNGTGTSADDSAQRTA' A
#
# COMPACT_ATOMS: atom_id res chain seq x y z
N MET A 1 -3.32 9.86 2.18
CA MET A 1 -4.52 9.59 3.01
C MET A 1 -5.71 10.27 2.35
N VAL A 2 -6.92 9.80 2.61
CA VAL A 2 -8.17 10.28 2.02
C VAL A 2 -9.18 10.44 3.15
N GLN A 3 -10.00 11.49 3.11
CA GLN A 3 -11.11 11.67 4.05
C GLN A 3 -12.22 10.67 3.71
N GLY A 4 -12.75 9.94 4.69
CA GLY A 4 -13.81 8.95 4.50
C GLY A 4 -15.17 9.40 5.04
N PRO A 5 -16.20 8.55 4.96
CA PRO A 5 -16.20 7.16 4.47
C PRO A 5 -15.91 7.04 2.97
N VAL A 6 -15.33 5.92 2.54
CA VAL A 6 -14.96 5.68 1.13
C VAL A 6 -15.44 4.31 0.62
N ARG A 7 -15.77 4.27 -0.67
CA ARG A 7 -16.02 3.05 -1.47
C ARG A 7 -15.03 3.05 -2.62
N ILE A 8 -14.18 2.02 -2.69
CA ILE A 8 -13.08 1.93 -3.65
C ILE A 8 -13.37 0.80 -4.63
N GLU A 9 -13.48 1.13 -5.91
CA GLU A 9 -13.63 0.15 -6.99
C GLU A 9 -12.27 -0.17 -7.59
N MET A 10 -12.00 -1.47 -7.73
CA MET A 10 -10.75 -1.99 -8.24
C MET A 10 -10.86 -2.38 -9.73
N PRO A 11 -9.74 -2.45 -10.46
CA PRO A 11 -9.76 -2.85 -11.88
C PRO A 11 -10.29 -4.27 -12.13
N ASP A 12 -10.24 -5.15 -11.13
CA ASP A 12 -10.79 -6.51 -11.18
C ASP A 12 -12.30 -6.56 -10.86
N GLY A 13 -12.93 -5.42 -10.64
CA GLY A 13 -14.34 -5.28 -10.27
C GLY A 13 -14.63 -5.49 -8.79
N THR A 14 -13.62 -5.76 -7.95
CA THR A 14 -13.81 -5.85 -6.51
C THR A 14 -14.08 -4.49 -5.88
N VAL A 15 -14.82 -4.47 -4.77
CA VAL A 15 -15.17 -3.24 -4.05
C VAL A 15 -14.74 -3.38 -2.60
N VAL A 16 -14.03 -2.37 -2.09
CA VAL A 16 -13.62 -2.29 -0.69
C VAL A 16 -14.17 -1.02 -0.07
N GLU A 17 -14.83 -1.17 1.08
CA GLU A 17 -15.47 -0.08 1.80
C GLU A 17 -14.75 0.19 3.13
N SER A 18 -14.70 1.47 3.51
CA SER A 18 -14.22 1.87 4.83
C SER A 18 -15.08 3.00 5.39
N ASP A 19 -15.58 2.78 6.60
CA ASP A 19 -16.42 3.70 7.37
C ASP A 19 -15.62 4.73 8.17
N ARG A 20 -14.28 4.67 8.11
CA ARG A 20 -13.41 5.57 8.89
C ARG A 20 -13.39 6.97 8.29
N PHE A 21 -13.32 7.97 9.15
CA PHE A 21 -13.24 9.39 8.77
C PHE A 21 -11.94 9.74 8.00
N MET A 22 -10.89 8.93 8.15
CA MET A 22 -9.65 9.06 7.39
C MET A 22 -9.11 7.68 7.06
N VAL A 23 -8.79 7.47 5.79
CA VAL A 23 -8.39 6.18 5.22
C VAL A 23 -7.04 6.31 4.54
N ALA A 24 -6.15 5.36 4.79
CA ALA A 24 -4.86 5.28 4.13
C ALA A 24 -4.95 4.31 2.95
N ILE A 25 -4.68 4.82 1.74
CA ILE A 25 -4.64 4.02 0.50
C ILE A 25 -3.21 3.55 0.26
N CYS A 26 -3.07 2.31 -0.16
CA CYS A 26 -1.78 1.71 -0.47
C CYS A 26 -1.26 2.18 -1.83
N ALA A 27 -0.17 2.94 -1.83
CA ALA A 27 0.55 3.32 -3.05
C ALA A 27 1.68 2.35 -3.42
N CYS A 28 2.08 1.46 -2.50
CA CYS A 28 3.27 0.62 -2.64
C CYS A 28 3.00 -0.84 -3.05
N ARG A 29 1.72 -1.24 -3.14
CA ARG A 29 1.26 -2.62 -3.45
C ARG A 29 1.80 -3.75 -2.55
N ARG A 30 2.42 -3.42 -1.42
CA ARG A 30 2.93 -4.40 -0.43
C ARG A 30 1.90 -4.78 0.64
N SER A 31 0.75 -4.12 0.67
CA SER A 31 -0.28 -4.39 1.67
C SER A 31 -0.98 -5.72 1.39
N LYS A 32 -1.24 -6.48 2.46
CA LYS A 32 -2.09 -7.68 2.38
C LYS A 32 -3.58 -7.35 2.26
N ASP A 33 -3.95 -6.15 2.69
CA ASP A 33 -5.33 -5.64 2.68
C ASP A 33 -5.51 -4.62 1.54
N TYR A 34 -4.79 -4.81 0.43
CA TYR A 34 -4.89 -3.93 -0.74
C TYR A 34 -6.37 -3.80 -1.16
N PRO A 35 -6.90 -2.58 -1.38
CA PRO A 35 -6.20 -1.30 -1.62
C PRO A 35 -5.88 -0.46 -0.38
N LEU A 36 -6.21 -0.92 0.83
CA LEU A 36 -5.93 -0.19 2.07
C LEU A 36 -4.46 -0.34 2.49
N CYS A 37 -3.95 0.62 3.25
CA CYS A 37 -2.59 0.57 3.78
C CYS A 37 -2.57 -0.10 5.16
N ASP A 38 -1.85 -1.21 5.27
CA ASP A 38 -1.60 -1.99 6.49
C ASP A 38 -0.22 -1.70 7.13
N THR A 39 0.43 -0.62 6.72
CA THR A 39 1.81 -0.25 7.08
C THR A 39 2.92 -1.18 6.57
N SER A 40 2.63 -2.18 5.71
CA SER A 40 3.64 -3.05 5.09
C SER A 40 4.66 -2.31 4.22
N HIS A 41 4.41 -1.04 3.89
CA HIS A 41 5.39 -0.17 3.24
C HIS A 41 6.64 0.08 4.10
N ARG A 42 6.53 -0.05 5.43
CA ARG A 42 7.65 0.14 6.34
C ARG A 42 8.60 -1.05 6.18
N ARG A 43 9.81 -0.78 5.67
CA ARG A 43 10.87 -1.80 5.60
C ARG A 43 11.17 -2.29 7.03
N ARG A 44 11.04 -3.59 7.27
CA ARG A 44 11.59 -4.21 8.49
C ARG A 44 13.08 -4.43 8.23
N CYS A 45 13.94 -3.52 8.70
CA CYS A 45 15.37 -3.81 8.77
C CYS A 45 15.56 -4.93 9.80
N ARG A 46 15.74 -6.17 9.33
CA ARG A 46 16.30 -7.22 10.17
C ARG A 46 17.76 -6.83 10.40
N VAL A 47 18.11 -6.55 11.65
CA VAL A 47 19.52 -6.41 12.04
C VAL A 47 20.11 -7.82 12.04
N ASN A 48 20.48 -8.30 10.86
CA ASN A 48 21.50 -9.32 10.66
C ASN A 48 21.93 -9.22 9.19
N GLY A 49 23.23 -8.98 9.00
CA GLY A 49 23.84 -8.55 7.75
C GLY A 49 23.46 -9.41 6.55
N THR A 50 23.49 -8.78 5.38
CA THR A 50 23.09 -9.27 4.04
C THR A 50 21.59 -9.19 3.75
N GLY A 51 21.16 -8.02 3.30
CA GLY A 51 19.83 -7.81 2.74
C GLY A 51 19.86 -6.66 1.74
N THR A 52 20.20 -6.97 0.48
CA THR A 52 20.04 -6.09 -0.68
C THR A 52 18.63 -5.52 -0.68
N SER A 53 18.50 -4.25 -0.28
CA SER A 53 17.22 -3.57 -0.23
C SER A 53 16.93 -2.96 -1.60
N ALA A 54 16.66 -3.82 -2.58
CA ALA A 54 16.10 -3.40 -3.85
C ALA A 54 14.61 -3.08 -3.65
N ASP A 55 14.29 -1.78 -3.57
CA ASP A 55 13.01 -1.25 -4.05
C ASP A 55 13.16 0.27 -4.19
N ASP A 56 13.57 0.69 -5.39
CA ASP A 56 13.22 1.96 -6.02
C ASP A 56 13.12 1.71 -7.53
N SER A 57 12.15 0.90 -7.95
CA SER A 57 11.80 0.73 -9.37
C SER A 57 10.44 1.36 -9.65
N ALA A 58 10.26 2.61 -9.20
CA ALA A 58 9.35 3.56 -9.83
C ALA A 58 10.12 4.57 -10.72
N GLN A 59 11.30 4.16 -11.20
CA GLN A 59 12.00 4.86 -12.28
C GLN A 59 11.88 4.04 -13.56
N ARG A 60 11.36 4.69 -14.61
CA ARG A 60 11.37 4.34 -16.04
C ARG A 60 10.16 3.60 -16.61
N THR A 61 9.17 4.38 -17.04
CA THR A 61 8.64 4.27 -18.40
C THR A 61 8.71 5.65 -19.07
N ALA A 62 9.28 5.67 -20.27
CA ALA A 62 9.56 6.83 -21.11
C ALA A 62 8.29 7.54 -21.61
#